data_AF-A0A0C3B3S1-F1
#
_entry.id   AF-A0A0C3B3S1-F1
#
_cell.length_a   1.000
_cell.length_b   1.000
_cell.length_c   1.000
_cell.angle_alpha   90.00
_cell.angle_beta   90.00
_cell.angle_gamma   90.00
#
_symmetry.space_group_name_H-M   'P 1'
#
loop_
_entity.id
_entity.type
_entity.pdbx_description
1 polymer ?
#
loop_
_entity_poly.entity_id
_entity_poly.type
_entity_poly.pdbx_seq_one_letter_code
_entity_poly.pdbx_strand_id
1 'polypeptide(L)'
;MALQPNMQILNNASRDFVPKLVKLQNIPALAQGAEIIQVLDAIRTRLDNFNTHFDNLDTRLGQIDTRLDRIENRVKAADRNQIARVINSSCTTDTGILTALVNVKTGEPIPDFPVTVQAIRNLRGRSIHKCLRHVLILSMQATN
;
A
#
# COMPACT_ATOMS: atom_id res chain seq x y z
N MET A 1 -80.17 26.22 -18.98
CA MET A 1 -80.24 24.74 -18.87
C MET A 1 -78.82 24.22 -18.99
N ALA A 2 -78.31 23.47 -18.01
CA ALA A 2 -76.95 22.95 -18.08
C ALA A 2 -76.87 21.86 -19.15
N LEU A 3 -75.93 21.98 -20.08
CA LEU A 3 -75.62 20.93 -21.05
C LEU A 3 -75.17 19.68 -20.29
N GLN A 4 -75.95 18.61 -20.38
CA GLN A 4 -75.60 17.34 -19.74
C GLN A 4 -74.64 16.56 -20.64
N PRO A 5 -73.58 15.95 -20.07
CA PRO A 5 -72.68 15.09 -20.82
C PRO A 5 -73.41 13.90 -21.45
N ASN A 6 -73.04 13.55 -22.69
CA ASN A 6 -73.56 12.36 -23.36
C ASN A 6 -72.84 11.10 -22.85
N MET A 7 -73.48 10.40 -21.92
CA MET A 7 -72.95 9.18 -21.31
C MET A 7 -72.73 8.03 -22.31
N GLN A 8 -73.45 8.04 -23.44
CA GLN A 8 -73.31 7.03 -24.49
C GLN A 8 -72.00 7.21 -25.27
N ILE A 9 -71.63 8.45 -25.57
CA ILE A 9 -70.33 8.79 -26.17
C ILE A 9 -69.21 8.43 -25.20
N LEU A 10 -69.35 8.78 -23.92
CA LEU A 10 -68.36 8.47 -22.89
C LEU A 10 -68.12 6.95 -22.78
N ASN A 11 -69.19 6.16 -22.73
CA ASN A 11 -69.10 4.71 -22.60
C ASN A 11 -68.48 4.05 -23.83
N ASN A 12 -68.81 4.54 -25.03
CA ASN A 12 -68.20 4.06 -26.27
C ASN A 12 -66.70 4.41 -26.34
N ALA A 13 -66.32 5.63 -25.93
CA ALA A 13 -64.93 6.05 -25.84
C ALA A 13 -64.13 5.21 -24.82
N SER A 14 -64.70 4.92 -23.65
CA SER A 14 -64.08 4.03 -22.67
C SER A 14 -63.90 2.61 -23.20
N ARG A 15 -64.89 2.07 -23.92
CA ARG A 15 -64.84 0.72 -24.49
C ARG A 15 -63.79 0.60 -25.62
N ASP A 16 -63.48 1.69 -26.33
CA ASP A 16 -62.37 1.75 -27.32
C ASP A 16 -60.99 2.03 -26.68
N PHE A 17 -60.95 2.83 -25.60
CA PHE A 17 -59.70 3.23 -24.95
C PHE A 17 -59.11 2.14 -24.04
N VAL A 18 -59.93 1.44 -23.24
CA VAL A 18 -59.46 0.44 -22.27
C VAL A 18 -58.61 -0.67 -22.92
N PRO A 19 -58.96 -1.24 -24.10
CA PRO A 19 -58.10 -2.19 -24.79
C PRO A 19 -56.76 -1.61 -25.26
N LYS A 20 -56.69 -0.31 -25.56
CA LYS A 20 -55.45 0.38 -25.97
C LYS A 20 -54.51 0.57 -24.78
N LEU A 21 -55.02 0.71 -23.56
CA LEU A 21 -54.19 0.74 -22.34
C LEU A 21 -53.38 -0.55 -22.15
N VAL A 22 -53.93 -1.71 -22.50
CA VAL A 22 -53.21 -2.99 -22.41
C VAL A 22 -51.98 -3.00 -23.33
N LYS A 23 -52.03 -2.29 -24.46
CA LYS A 23 -50.89 -2.16 -25.38
C LYS A 23 -49.73 -1.35 -24.79
N LEU A 24 -49.99 -0.49 -23.79
CA LEU A 24 -48.94 0.28 -23.11
C LEU A 24 -48.00 -0.62 -22.29
N GLN A 25 -48.50 -1.74 -21.76
CA GLN A 25 -47.70 -2.71 -21.02
C GLN A 25 -46.74 -3.51 -21.92
N ASN A 26 -46.99 -3.52 -23.23
CA ASN A 26 -46.23 -4.28 -24.22
C ASN A 26 -45.46 -3.37 -25.18
N ILE A 27 -45.08 -2.15 -24.76
CA ILE A 27 -44.26 -1.25 -25.59
C ILE A 27 -42.80 -1.71 -25.51
N PRO A 28 -42.19 -2.14 -26.63
CA PRO A 28 -40.80 -2.63 -26.64
C PRO A 28 -39.79 -1.61 -26.11
N ALA A 29 -40.02 -0.30 -26.35
CA ALA A 29 -39.16 0.77 -25.86
C ALA A 29 -39.10 0.83 -24.31
N LEU A 30 -40.21 0.55 -23.61
CA LEU A 30 -40.22 0.51 -22.14
C LEU A 30 -39.46 -0.72 -21.62
N ALA A 31 -39.63 -1.88 -22.27
CA ALA A 31 -38.88 -3.09 -21.93
C ALA A 31 -37.36 -2.92 -22.13
N GLN A 32 -36.96 -2.37 -23.29
CA GLN A 32 -35.56 -2.07 -23.59
C GLN A 32 -34.98 -1.03 -22.61
N GLY A 33 -35.77 -0.02 -22.22
CA GLY A 33 -35.34 0.95 -21.20
C GLY A 33 -35.03 0.29 -19.86
N ALA A 34 -35.84 -0.68 -19.43
CA ALA A 34 -35.59 -1.43 -18.20
C ALA A 34 -34.33 -2.30 -18.29
N GLU A 35 -34.07 -2.96 -19.42
CA GLU A 35 -32.84 -3.73 -19.64
C GLU A 35 -31.60 -2.83 -19.63
N ILE A 36 -31.67 -1.65 -20.26
CA ILE A 36 -30.58 -0.67 -20.25
C ILE A 36 -30.25 -0.25 -18.82
N ILE A 37 -31.27 0.02 -17.98
CA ILE A 37 -31.04 0.38 -16.56
C ILE A 37 -30.33 -0.76 -15.83
N GLN A 38 -30.74 -2.02 -16.03
CA GLN A 38 -30.06 -3.16 -15.41
C GLN A 38 -28.59 -3.28 -15.85
N VAL A 39 -28.30 -3.06 -17.13
CA VAL A 39 -26.92 -3.04 -17.64
C VAL A 39 -26.13 -1.89 -17.02
N LEU A 40 -26.72 -0.70 -16.89
CA LEU A 40 -26.07 0.45 -16.26
C LEU A 40 -25.76 0.19 -14.78
N ASP A 41 -26.67 -0.45 -14.04
CA ASP A 41 -26.44 -0.84 -12.64
C ASP A 41 -25.32 -1.88 -12.51
N ALA A 42 -25.27 -2.85 -13.43
CA ALA A 42 -24.18 -3.84 -13.48
C ALA A 42 -22.83 -3.17 -13.80
N ILE A 43 -22.80 -2.22 -14.75
CA ILE A 43 -21.61 -1.42 -15.07
C ILE A 43 -21.18 -0.60 -13.86
N ARG A 44 -22.11 0.09 -13.20
CA ARG A 44 -21.83 0.88 -11.99
C ARG A 44 -21.19 0.02 -10.91
N THR A 45 -21.78 -1.14 -10.62
CA THR A 45 -21.25 -2.09 -9.63
C THR A 45 -19.82 -2.54 -10.00
N ARG A 46 -19.55 -2.79 -11.28
CA ARG A 46 -18.21 -3.17 -11.74
C ARG A 46 -17.20 -2.02 -11.61
N LEU A 47 -17.62 -0.79 -11.88
CA LEU A 47 -16.79 0.40 -11.68
C LEU A 47 -16.47 0.63 -10.21
N ASP A 48 -17.44 0.46 -9.30
CA ASP A 48 -17.23 0.55 -7.86
C ASP A 48 -16.22 -0.51 -7.36
N ASN A 49 -16.31 -1.74 -7.90
CA ASN A 49 -15.32 -2.77 -7.64
C ASN A 49 -13.93 -2.39 -8.16
N PHE A 50 -13.82 -1.83 -9.37
CA PHE A 50 -12.54 -1.36 -9.90
C PHE A 50 -11.92 -0.26 -9.05
N ASN A 51 -12.70 0.72 -8.58
CA ASN A 51 -12.22 1.75 -7.66
C ASN A 51 -11.63 1.12 -6.39
N THR A 52 -12.33 0.16 -5.80
CA THR A 52 -11.85 -0.56 -4.61
C THR A 52 -10.53 -1.31 -4.89
N HIS A 53 -10.39 -1.92 -6.07
CA HIS A 53 -9.15 -2.58 -6.48
C HIS A 53 -8.00 -1.57 -6.67
N PHE A 54 -8.26 -0.40 -7.24
CA PHE A 54 -7.25 0.65 -7.38
C PHE A 54 -6.79 1.20 -6.04
N ASP A 55 -7.70 1.47 -5.11
CA ASP A 55 -7.34 1.90 -3.75
C ASP A 55 -6.44 0.87 -3.02
N ASN A 56 -6.70 -0.42 -3.24
CA ASN A 56 -5.85 -1.49 -2.73
C ASN A 56 -4.44 -1.49 -3.38
N LEU A 57 -4.37 -1.28 -4.69
CA LEU A 57 -3.11 -1.18 -5.42
C LEU A 57 -2.28 0.02 -4.93
N ASP A 58 -2.89 1.19 -4.77
CA ASP A 58 -2.22 2.39 -4.24
C ASP A 58 -1.67 2.14 -2.83
N THR A 59 -2.45 1.50 -1.97
CA THR A 59 -1.99 1.10 -0.64
C THR A 59 -0.77 0.16 -0.70
N ARG A 60 -0.79 -0.84 -1.59
CA ARG A 60 0.32 -1.78 -1.76
C ARG A 60 1.55 -1.10 -2.34
N LEU A 61 1.39 -0.15 -3.26
CA LEU A 61 2.50 0.63 -3.82
C LEU A 61 3.17 1.49 -2.75
N GLY A 62 2.39 2.19 -1.91
CA GLY A 62 2.96 2.95 -0.79
C GLY A 62 3.74 2.08 0.22
N GLN A 63 3.30 0.84 0.45
CA GLN A 63 4.05 -0.12 1.27
C GLN A 63 5.36 -0.56 0.60
N ILE A 64 5.39 -0.68 -0.73
CA ILE A 64 6.59 -1.01 -1.49
C ILE A 64 7.60 0.14 -1.40
N ASP A 65 7.16 1.39 -1.60
CA ASP A 65 8.03 2.57 -1.49
C ASP A 65 8.69 2.64 -0.11
N THR A 66 7.92 2.48 0.96
CA THR A 66 8.46 2.46 2.33
C THR A 66 9.46 1.32 2.57
N ARG A 67 9.32 0.18 1.87
CA ARG A 67 10.28 -0.93 1.94
C ARG A 67 11.54 -0.61 1.15
N LEU A 68 11.42 0.03 -0.01
CA LEU A 68 12.54 0.47 -0.83
C LEU A 68 13.39 1.51 -0.10
N ASP A 69 12.77 2.51 0.56
CA ASP A 69 13.48 3.49 1.39
C ASP A 69 14.32 2.82 2.50
N ARG A 70 13.75 1.79 3.14
CA ARG A 70 14.45 1.00 4.16
C ARG A 70 15.61 0.20 3.56
N ILE A 71 15.47 -0.33 2.35
CA ILE A 71 16.56 -1.03 1.66
C ILE A 71 17.66 -0.04 1.30
N GLU A 72 17.32 1.11 0.73
CA GLU A 72 18.29 2.14 0.36
C GLU A 72 19.12 2.60 1.57
N ASN A 73 18.46 2.87 2.70
CA ASN A 73 19.15 3.25 3.94
C ASN A 73 20.10 2.15 4.44
N ARG A 74 19.70 0.87 4.34
CA ARG A 74 20.55 -0.27 4.71
C ARG A 74 21.75 -0.41 3.77
N VAL A 75 21.57 -0.17 2.47
CA VAL A 75 22.65 -0.19 1.48
C VAL A 75 23.65 0.94 1.78
N LYS A 76 23.18 2.17 1.97
CA LYS A 76 24.05 3.31 2.36
C LYS A 76 24.84 3.02 3.63
N ALA A 77 24.23 2.40 4.64
CA ALA A 77 24.91 2.04 5.87
C ALA A 77 25.93 0.90 5.67
N ALA A 78 25.63 -0.07 4.79
CA ALA A 78 26.56 -1.14 4.42
C ALA A 78 27.78 -0.58 3.68
N ASP A 79 27.58 0.35 2.74
CA ASP A 79 28.67 1.02 2.00
C ASP A 79 29.59 1.80 2.93
N ARG A 80 29.02 2.58 3.87
CA ARG A 80 29.79 3.28 4.91
C ARG A 80 30.63 2.30 5.74
N ASN A 81 30.03 1.17 6.13
CA ASN A 81 30.74 0.14 6.87
C ASN A 81 31.85 -0.52 6.05
N GLN A 82 31.66 -0.73 4.76
CA GLN A 82 32.68 -1.28 3.87
C GLN A 82 33.89 -0.33 3.80
N ILE A 83 33.65 0.97 3.61
CA ILE A 83 34.71 1.99 3.61
C ILE A 83 35.45 2.01 4.96
N ALA A 84 34.71 2.06 6.07
CA ALA A 84 35.30 2.06 7.41
C ALA A 84 36.13 0.79 7.68
N ARG A 85 35.70 -0.39 7.20
CA ARG A 85 36.47 -1.63 7.31
C ARG A 85 37.78 -1.58 6.53
N VAL A 86 37.77 -1.05 5.31
CA VAL A 86 38.99 -0.88 4.51
C VAL A 86 39.97 0.04 5.23
N ILE A 87 39.50 1.19 5.73
CA ILE A 87 40.32 2.13 6.49
C ILE A 87 40.89 1.47 7.75
N ASN A 88 40.03 0.86 8.56
CA ASN A 88 40.43 0.22 9.82
C ASN A 88 41.41 -0.95 9.61
N SER A 89 41.29 -1.68 8.50
CA SER A 89 42.21 -2.76 8.15
C SER A 89 43.65 -2.29 7.94
N SER A 90 43.83 -1.01 7.60
CA SER A 90 45.15 -0.39 7.42
C SER A 90 45.74 0.15 8.73
N CYS A 91 44.97 0.18 9.83
CA CYS A 91 45.44 0.63 11.14
C CYS A 91 46.23 -0.47 11.84
N THR A 92 47.56 -0.40 11.75
CA THR A 92 48.47 -1.42 12.33
C THR A 92 49.13 -0.98 13.64
N THR A 93 49.14 0.32 13.95
CA THR A 93 49.73 0.86 15.18
C THR A 93 48.72 0.93 16.32
N ASP A 94 49.20 0.83 17.56
CA ASP A 94 48.36 0.87 18.77
C ASP A 94 47.57 2.18 18.92
N THR A 95 48.16 3.28 18.44
CA THR A 95 47.56 4.62 18.42
C THR A 95 46.77 4.91 17.14
N GLY A 96 46.72 3.97 16.19
CA GLY A 96 45.95 4.10 14.96
C GLY A 96 44.47 4.33 15.26
N ILE A 97 43.92 5.41 14.71
CA ILE A 97 42.53 5.83 14.93
C ILE A 97 41.61 5.01 14.02
N LEU A 98 40.59 4.41 14.61
CA LEU A 98 39.58 3.63 13.92
C LEU A 98 38.38 4.49 13.56
N THR A 99 37.88 4.30 12.35
CA THR A 99 36.60 4.81 11.90
C THR A 99 35.49 3.95 12.49
N ALA A 100 34.53 4.58 13.16
CA ALA A 100 33.38 3.87 13.72
C ALA A 100 32.52 3.24 12.62
N LEU A 101 32.12 1.99 12.84
CA LEU A 101 31.06 1.38 12.05
C LEU A 101 29.70 1.99 12.44
N VAL A 102 28.74 1.91 11.54
CA VAL A 102 27.34 2.29 11.75
C VAL A 102 26.45 1.04 11.82
N ASN A 103 25.34 1.15 12.54
CA ASN A 103 24.30 0.14 12.56
C ASN A 103 23.57 0.12 11.21
N VAL A 104 23.50 -1.03 10.55
CA VAL A 104 22.89 -1.13 9.22
C VAL A 104 21.39 -0.83 9.21
N LYS A 105 20.68 -1.03 10.33
CA LYS A 105 19.24 -0.75 10.41
C LYS A 105 18.92 0.73 10.63
N THR A 106 19.75 1.43 11.41
CA THR A 106 19.46 2.82 11.80
C THR A 106 20.34 3.85 11.09
N GLY A 107 21.47 3.44 10.52
CA GLY A 107 22.46 4.33 9.92
C GLY A 107 23.35 5.08 10.93
N GLU A 108 23.06 4.94 12.23
CA GLU A 108 23.76 5.62 13.33
C GLU A 108 25.08 4.95 13.71
N PRO A 109 26.10 5.69 14.18
CA PRO A 109 27.35 5.12 14.71
C PRO A 109 27.10 4.09 15.81
N ILE A 110 27.91 3.04 15.86
CA ILE A 110 27.84 2.03 16.91
C ILE A 110 28.25 2.67 18.25
N PRO A 111 27.41 2.56 19.30
CA PRO A 111 27.75 3.09 20.63
C PRO A 111 28.99 2.42 21.19
N ASP A 112 29.81 3.19 21.93
CA ASP A 112 31.03 2.72 22.59
C ASP A 112 32.04 2.04 21.63
N PHE A 113 32.02 2.39 20.34
CA PHE A 113 32.95 1.83 19.36
C PHE A 113 34.41 2.20 19.71
N PRO A 114 35.36 1.24 19.70
CA PRO A 114 36.74 1.50 20.05
C PRO A 114 37.38 2.50 19.08
N VAL A 115 37.92 3.59 19.60
CA VAL A 115 38.51 4.67 18.79
C VAL A 115 39.92 4.34 18.33
N THR A 116 40.62 3.37 18.95
CA THR A 116 41.98 2.97 18.59
C THR A 116 42.19 1.46 18.64
N VAL A 117 43.26 0.97 17.99
CA VAL A 117 43.69 -0.44 18.06
C VAL A 117 43.96 -0.87 19.51
N GLN A 118 44.59 -0.01 20.31
CA GLN A 118 44.78 -0.27 21.75
C GLN A 118 43.44 -0.37 22.50
N ALA A 119 42.46 0.46 22.14
CA ALA A 119 41.11 0.37 22.73
C ALA A 119 40.43 -0.96 22.40
N ILE A 120 40.61 -1.51 21.18
CA ILE A 120 40.14 -2.87 20.84
C ILE A 120 40.74 -3.91 21.78
N ARG A 121 42.07 -3.89 21.98
CA ARG A 121 42.75 -4.88 22.84
C ARG A 121 42.30 -4.83 24.29
N ASN A 122 41.86 -3.65 24.74
CA ASN A 122 41.38 -3.43 26.10
C ASN A 122 39.87 -3.70 26.27
N LEU A 123 39.14 -4.05 25.20
CA LEU A 123 37.72 -4.36 25.30
C LEU A 123 37.49 -5.58 26.21
N ARG A 124 36.45 -5.50 27.04
CA ARG A 124 36.05 -6.58 27.97
C ARG A 124 34.64 -7.08 27.63
N GLY A 125 34.30 -8.28 28.10
CA GLY A 125 33.10 -9.04 27.69
C GLY A 125 31.82 -8.24 27.47
N ARG A 126 31.41 -7.38 28.41
CA ARG A 126 30.19 -6.55 28.24
C ARG A 126 30.29 -5.53 27.11
N SER A 127 31.43 -4.85 26.95
CA SER A 127 31.66 -3.86 25.90
C SER A 127 31.85 -4.53 24.53
N ILE A 128 32.53 -5.69 24.49
CA ILE A 128 32.62 -6.53 23.29
C ILE A 128 31.22 -6.94 22.83
N HIS A 129 30.40 -7.46 23.74
CA HIS A 129 29.04 -7.90 23.41
C HIS A 129 28.17 -6.75 22.90
N LYS A 130 28.25 -5.56 23.51
CA LYS A 130 27.55 -4.36 23.03
C LYS A 130 27.96 -4.01 21.59
N CYS A 131 29.27 -3.91 21.30
CA CYS A 131 29.76 -3.62 19.95
C CYS A 131 29.33 -4.70 18.94
N LEU A 132 29.53 -5.98 19.26
CA LEU A 132 29.21 -7.08 18.36
C LEU A 132 27.72 -7.20 18.05
N ARG A 133 26.83 -6.88 19.01
CA ARG A 133 25.38 -6.86 18.79
C ARG A 133 24.97 -5.92 17.65
N HIS A 134 25.72 -4.83 17.44
CA HIS A 134 25.44 -3.88 16.36
C HIS A 134 26.16 -4.23 15.04
N VAL A 135 27.28 -4.96 15.09
CA VAL A 135 28.08 -5.35 13.91
C VAL A 135 27.58 -6.65 13.25
N LEU A 136 27.12 -7.63 14.05
CA LEU A 136 26.65 -8.92 13.56
C LEU A 136 25.20 -8.79 13.06
N ILE A 137 25.02 -8.80 11.75
CA ILE A 137 23.69 -8.71 11.12
C ILE A 137 22.93 -10.06 11.14
N LEU A 138 23.52 -11.20 11.56
CA LEU A 138 22.95 -12.53 11.28
C LEU A 138 23.13 -13.68 12.31
N SER A 139 23.31 -13.45 13.61
CA SER A 139 23.19 -14.56 14.57
C SER A 139 22.44 -14.16 15.84
N MET A 140 21.45 -14.97 16.22
CA MET A 140 20.54 -14.85 17.39
C MET A 140 19.16 -14.18 17.19
N GLN A 141 18.57 -14.25 16.00
CA GLN A 141 17.09 -14.17 15.86
C GLN A 141 16.46 -15.48 15.33
N ALA A 142 17.20 -16.59 15.38
CA ALA A 142 16.58 -17.92 15.38
C ALA A 142 16.43 -18.36 16.84
N THR A 143 15.23 -18.86 17.18
CA THR A 143 14.77 -19.44 18.45
C THR A 143 13.95 -18.52 19.37
N ASN A 144 12.69 -18.31 18.99
CA ASN A 144 11.50 -18.75 19.74
C ASN A 144 10.25 -18.56 18.87
#